data_AF-A0A4S4AMU5-F1
#
_entry.id   AF-A0A4S4AMU5-F1
#
_cell.length_a   1.000
_cell.length_b   1.000
_cell.length_c   1.000
_cell.angle_alpha   90.00
_cell.angle_beta   90.00
_cell.angle_gamma   90.00
#
_symmetry.space_group_name_H-M   'P 1'
#
loop_
_entity.id
_entity.type
_entity.pdbx_description
1 polymer ?
#
loop_
_entity_poly.entity_id
_entity_poly.type
_entity_poly.pdbx_seq_one_letter_code
_entity_poly.pdbx_strand_id
1 'polypeptide(L)'
;MVATIHRDPYRLLIRKIGYSVGLEHTLERVRDLADLYAGEGSVTSSNISELLRTKWGLKTNNILDFFNELDLVRSEANTIFVLPTLDALAILRRELTETDFELALRAVLLCSMLSSDGDIFLNCLSAHFDRDAVRARLISMVELKRARVKAVIRTPQAARKIDRFIAIETQKTNKGGAVAGQGINALHRREMLEIKRGPLAAESSMPAAVSDDYLRKVPGRRRDWAITLGLIDDEGSLTGSGERLMALFARLEQEGTGTFTFWPYPDELRQLNLKDSDVLWVTPDRESIIYGLKEVMTSEAFGAALCPHEATVEWLIAIFASYRALNPARSMVRVELPLRVARLVALGFSCANSPKDYDVLATVMEAQSRDQTIELRPSRQHEGSIVFRSR
;
A
#
# COMPACT_ATOMS: atom_id res chain seq x y z
N MET A 1 -10.01 -18.87 -22.41
CA MET A 1 -10.03 -17.41 -22.71
C MET A 1 -9.81 -16.71 -21.38
N VAL A 2 -8.58 -16.32 -21.09
CA VAL A 2 -8.19 -15.75 -19.78
C VAL A 2 -8.56 -14.27 -19.82
N ALA A 3 -9.59 -13.88 -19.06
CA ALA A 3 -9.89 -12.48 -18.85
C ALA A 3 -8.78 -11.90 -17.95
N THR A 4 -7.72 -11.39 -18.55
CA THR A 4 -6.74 -10.57 -17.85
C THR A 4 -7.47 -9.32 -17.40
N ILE A 5 -7.91 -9.29 -16.13
CA ILE A 5 -8.37 -8.06 -15.49
C ILE A 5 -7.11 -7.19 -15.34
N HIS A 6 -6.75 -6.46 -16.41
CA HIS A 6 -5.73 -5.43 -16.31
C HIS A 6 -6.26 -4.39 -15.34
N ARG A 7 -5.75 -4.40 -14.10
CA ARG A 7 -5.93 -3.26 -13.17
C ARG A 7 -5.52 -2.00 -13.95
N ASP A 8 -6.43 -1.03 -14.04
CA ASP A 8 -6.15 0.19 -14.79
C ASP A 8 -4.94 0.90 -14.15
N PRO A 9 -3.85 1.13 -14.90
CA PRO A 9 -2.59 1.60 -14.34
C PRO A 9 -2.73 3.00 -13.72
N TYR A 10 -3.72 3.79 -14.15
CA TYR A 10 -3.98 5.13 -13.59
C TYR A 10 -4.43 5.11 -12.13
N ARG A 11 -4.78 3.94 -11.56
CA ARG A 11 -5.02 3.79 -10.12
C ARG A 11 -3.83 4.24 -9.27
N LEU A 12 -2.60 4.06 -9.77
CA LEU A 12 -1.38 4.45 -9.06
C LEU A 12 -1.31 5.96 -8.76
N LEU A 13 -2.04 6.78 -9.52
CA LEU A 13 -2.08 8.24 -9.35
C LEU A 13 -2.84 8.69 -8.10
N ILE A 14 -3.63 7.81 -7.47
CA ILE A 14 -4.30 8.08 -6.19
C ILE A 14 -4.19 6.87 -5.26
N ARG A 15 -3.56 7.08 -4.11
CA ARG A 15 -3.41 6.10 -3.03
C ARG A 15 -4.65 6.14 -2.15
N LYS A 16 -5.60 5.27 -2.49
CA LYS A 16 -6.85 5.14 -1.77
C LYS A 16 -7.25 3.68 -1.67
N ILE A 17 -7.44 3.25 -0.43
CA ILE A 17 -8.21 2.07 -0.07
C ILE A 17 -9.66 2.51 0.08
N GLY A 18 -10.60 1.69 -0.42
CA GLY A 18 -12.02 1.91 -0.18
C GLY A 18 -12.40 1.90 1.31
N TYR A 19 -13.69 1.98 1.58
CA TYR A 19 -14.20 1.60 2.90
C TYR A 19 -14.87 0.23 2.77
N SER A 20 -14.58 -0.66 3.71
CA SER A 20 -15.13 -2.02 3.76
C SER A 20 -15.57 -2.34 5.18
N VAL A 21 -16.37 -3.39 5.32
CA VAL A 21 -16.67 -3.98 6.64
C VAL A 21 -15.43 -4.73 7.08
N GLY A 22 -15.04 -4.61 8.35
CA GLY A 22 -13.87 -5.33 8.85
C GLY A 22 -12.57 -4.51 8.88
N LEU A 23 -12.64 -3.18 8.84
CA LEU A 23 -11.44 -2.33 8.90
C LEU A 23 -11.09 -1.86 10.33
N GLU A 24 -11.95 -2.15 11.30
CA GLU A 24 -11.61 -2.15 12.71
C GLU A 24 -10.65 -3.29 13.07
N HIS A 25 -9.86 -3.16 14.14
CA HIS A 25 -8.91 -4.18 14.60
C HIS A 25 -7.91 -4.65 13.52
N THR A 26 -7.54 -3.79 12.56
CA THR A 26 -6.64 -4.14 11.46
C THR A 26 -5.32 -4.76 11.95
N LEU A 27 -4.67 -4.15 12.95
CA LEU A 27 -3.40 -4.62 13.46
C LEU A 27 -3.49 -6.08 13.96
N GLU A 28 -4.51 -6.38 14.77
CA GLU A 28 -4.78 -7.71 15.30
C GLU A 28 -5.04 -8.73 14.19
N ARG A 29 -5.88 -8.37 13.20
CA ARG A 29 -6.22 -9.27 12.09
C ARG A 29 -5.03 -9.55 11.18
N VAL A 30 -4.15 -8.57 10.98
CA VAL A 30 -2.89 -8.76 10.25
C VAL A 30 -1.92 -9.62 11.06
N ARG A 31 -1.84 -9.43 12.38
CA ARG A 31 -1.06 -10.28 13.29
C ARG A 31 -1.51 -11.73 13.18
N ASP A 32 -2.81 -11.99 13.32
CA ASP A 32 -3.40 -13.32 13.23
C ASP A 32 -3.08 -14.03 11.91
N LEU A 33 -3.12 -13.29 10.80
CA LEU A 33 -2.79 -13.82 9.48
C LEU A 33 -1.29 -14.12 9.35
N ALA A 34 -0.44 -13.27 9.91
CA ALA A 34 1.01 -13.49 9.96
C ALA A 34 1.38 -14.70 10.82
N ASP A 35 0.76 -14.84 12.00
CA ASP A 35 0.93 -15.99 12.91
C ASP A 35 0.53 -17.30 12.21
N LEU A 36 -0.64 -17.31 11.58
CA LEU A 36 -1.13 -18.46 10.81
C LEU A 36 -0.12 -18.88 9.75
N TYR A 37 0.33 -17.93 8.90
CA TYR A 37 1.22 -18.26 7.80
C TYR A 37 2.64 -18.62 8.27
N ALA A 38 3.14 -17.96 9.31
CA ALA A 38 4.41 -18.30 9.94
C ALA A 38 4.41 -19.70 10.54
N GLY A 39 3.29 -20.11 11.17
CA GLY A 39 3.15 -21.43 11.78
C GLY A 39 2.92 -22.55 10.77
N GLU A 40 1.94 -22.40 9.88
CA GLU A 40 1.54 -23.47 8.95
C GLU A 40 2.38 -23.50 7.66
N GLY A 41 3.07 -22.41 7.34
CA GLY A 41 3.83 -22.26 6.10
C GLY A 41 2.95 -22.18 4.84
N SER A 42 1.62 -22.21 4.96
CA SER A 42 0.69 -22.00 3.85
C SER A 42 -0.58 -21.33 4.35
N VAL A 43 -1.32 -20.69 3.44
CA VAL A 43 -2.63 -20.11 3.75
C VAL A 43 -3.63 -20.71 2.75
N THR A 44 -4.62 -21.43 3.26
CA THR A 44 -5.68 -22.03 2.45
C THR A 44 -7.00 -21.25 2.57
N SER A 45 -7.92 -21.51 1.65
CA SER A 45 -9.29 -20.97 1.72
C SER A 45 -10.03 -21.41 2.99
N SER A 46 -9.67 -22.58 3.56
CA SER A 46 -10.22 -23.04 4.83
C SER A 46 -9.69 -22.20 6.00
N ASN A 47 -8.37 -21.98 6.08
CA ASN A 47 -7.80 -21.16 7.15
C ASN A 47 -8.37 -19.73 7.12
N ILE A 48 -8.51 -19.15 5.91
CA ILE A 48 -9.14 -17.83 5.75
C ILE A 48 -10.59 -17.86 6.21
N SER A 49 -11.36 -18.90 5.85
CA SER A 49 -12.76 -19.01 6.28
C SER A 49 -12.90 -19.11 7.79
N GLU A 50 -11.98 -19.81 8.45
CA GLU A 50 -11.92 -19.93 9.91
C GLU A 50 -11.57 -18.60 10.57
N LEU A 51 -10.54 -17.90 10.10
CA LEU A 51 -10.20 -16.56 10.59
C LEU A 51 -11.38 -15.60 10.44
N LEU A 52 -12.00 -15.55 9.26
CA LEU A 52 -13.11 -14.66 8.97
C LEU A 52 -14.33 -14.95 9.83
N ARG A 53 -14.80 -16.20 9.86
CA ARG A 53 -16.12 -16.54 10.42
C ARG A 53 -16.06 -16.88 11.90
N THR A 54 -15.02 -17.60 12.31
CA THR A 54 -14.89 -18.12 13.68
C THR A 54 -14.17 -17.11 14.56
N LYS A 55 -13.00 -16.64 14.14
CA LYS A 55 -12.17 -15.76 14.98
C LYS A 55 -12.64 -14.31 14.96
N TRP A 56 -12.91 -13.75 13.78
CA TRP A 56 -13.25 -12.33 13.63
C TRP A 56 -14.76 -12.05 13.55
N GLY A 57 -15.59 -13.09 13.44
CA GLY A 57 -17.06 -12.95 13.36
C GLY A 57 -17.56 -12.17 12.13
N LEU A 58 -16.76 -12.10 11.06
CA LEU A 58 -17.11 -11.41 9.82
C LEU A 58 -18.07 -12.23 8.96
N LYS A 59 -19.12 -11.58 8.48
CA LYS A 59 -20.15 -12.20 7.62
C LYS A 59 -19.81 -12.20 6.14
N THR A 60 -18.86 -11.35 5.72
CA THR A 60 -18.48 -11.18 4.32
C THR A 60 -16.97 -11.31 4.15
N ASN A 61 -16.55 -11.65 2.93
CA ASN A 61 -15.14 -11.79 2.58
C ASN A 61 -14.52 -10.46 2.10
N ASN A 62 -15.21 -9.33 2.27
CA ASN A 62 -14.80 -8.04 1.71
C ASN A 62 -13.50 -7.49 2.35
N ILE A 63 -13.08 -8.04 3.49
CA ILE A 63 -11.76 -7.73 4.08
C ILE A 63 -10.61 -8.30 3.24
N LEU A 64 -10.85 -9.32 2.41
CA LEU A 64 -9.82 -9.86 1.51
C LEU A 64 -9.42 -8.87 0.42
N ASP A 65 -10.35 -8.01 -0.02
CA ASP A 65 -10.01 -6.92 -0.93
C ASP A 65 -9.06 -5.93 -0.24
N PHE A 66 -9.30 -5.62 1.04
CA PHE A 66 -8.41 -4.79 1.83
C PHE A 66 -7.03 -5.44 2.03
N PHE A 67 -6.97 -6.73 2.36
CA PHE A 67 -5.71 -7.45 2.47
C PHE A 67 -4.95 -7.54 1.15
N ASN A 68 -5.65 -7.61 0.02
CA ASN A 68 -5.04 -7.54 -1.30
C ASN A 68 -4.47 -6.14 -1.60
N GLU A 69 -5.11 -5.07 -1.12
CA GLU A 69 -4.55 -3.71 -1.22
C GLU A 69 -3.30 -3.53 -0.36
N LEU A 70 -3.26 -4.12 0.83
CA LEU A 70 -2.07 -4.11 1.69
C LEU A 70 -0.99 -5.11 1.25
N ASP A 71 -1.19 -5.79 0.13
CA ASP A 71 -0.26 -6.76 -0.43
C ASP A 71 0.04 -7.94 0.52
N LEU A 72 -1.01 -8.41 1.23
CA LEU A 72 -0.97 -9.53 2.18
C LEU A 72 -1.43 -10.85 1.54
N VAL A 73 -2.67 -10.90 1.06
CA VAL A 73 -3.24 -12.08 0.39
C VAL A 73 -4.16 -11.68 -0.75
N ARG A 74 -4.25 -12.54 -1.76
CA ARG A 74 -5.20 -12.42 -2.87
C ARG A 74 -5.97 -13.73 -3.04
N SER A 75 -7.29 -13.65 -3.14
CA SER A 75 -8.12 -14.81 -3.47
C SER A 75 -8.43 -14.83 -4.97
N GLU A 76 -8.06 -15.90 -5.67
CA GLU A 76 -8.43 -16.13 -7.06
C GLU A 76 -8.88 -17.58 -7.24
N ALA A 77 -10.07 -17.78 -7.83
CA ALA A 77 -10.61 -19.10 -8.18
C ALA A 77 -10.44 -20.17 -7.06
N ASN A 78 -10.89 -19.84 -5.84
CA ASN A 78 -10.77 -20.68 -4.62
C ASN A 78 -9.36 -20.97 -4.13
N THR A 79 -8.34 -20.31 -4.68
CA THR A 79 -6.96 -20.38 -4.21
C THR A 79 -6.59 -19.08 -3.51
N ILE A 80 -5.85 -19.18 -2.41
CA ILE A 80 -5.25 -18.03 -1.72
C ILE A 80 -3.79 -17.92 -2.14
N PHE A 81 -3.42 -16.74 -2.62
CA PHE A 81 -2.06 -16.36 -2.96
C PHE A 81 -1.53 -15.46 -1.85
N VAL A 82 -0.44 -15.87 -1.23
CA VAL A 82 0.33 -15.02 -0.32
C VAL A 82 1.08 -13.98 -1.16
N LEU A 83 1.09 -12.74 -0.66
CA LEU A 83 1.72 -11.60 -1.29
C LEU A 83 2.90 -11.07 -0.44
N PRO A 84 3.80 -10.25 -1.01
CA PRO A 84 5.06 -9.84 -0.39
C PRO A 84 4.99 -9.30 1.03
N THR A 85 3.98 -8.50 1.40
CA THR A 85 3.88 -7.97 2.77
C THR A 85 3.66 -9.09 3.78
N LEU A 86 2.84 -10.09 3.46
CA LEU A 86 2.61 -11.23 4.35
C LEU A 86 3.83 -12.17 4.41
N ASP A 87 4.53 -12.37 3.29
CA ASP A 87 5.82 -13.08 3.29
C ASP A 87 6.83 -12.38 4.24
N ALA A 88 6.94 -11.04 4.18
CA ALA A 88 7.81 -10.29 5.08
C ALA A 88 7.41 -10.42 6.55
N LEU A 89 6.13 -10.25 6.87
CA LEU A 89 5.62 -10.36 8.24
C LEU A 89 5.79 -11.77 8.82
N ALA A 90 5.60 -12.82 8.02
CA ALA A 90 5.81 -14.19 8.48
C ALA A 90 7.29 -14.52 8.73
N ILE A 91 8.22 -13.93 7.95
CA ILE A 91 9.65 -14.02 8.26
C ILE A 91 9.93 -13.32 9.59
N LEU A 92 9.52 -12.05 9.73
CA LEU A 92 9.71 -11.29 10.97
C LEU A 92 9.13 -12.02 12.18
N ARG A 93 7.94 -12.63 12.04
CA ARG A 93 7.30 -13.40 13.11
C ARG A 93 8.12 -14.62 13.57
N ARG A 94 8.84 -15.28 12.66
CA ARG A 94 9.69 -16.43 12.97
C ARG A 94 11.01 -16.04 13.62
N GLU A 95 11.55 -14.88 13.25
CA GLU A 95 12.90 -14.46 13.64
C GLU A 95 12.93 -13.54 14.87
N LEU A 96 11.82 -12.86 15.19
CA LEU A 96 11.73 -11.89 16.29
C LEU A 96 10.97 -12.43 17.50
N THR A 97 11.23 -11.84 18.67
CA THR A 97 10.41 -12.07 19.86
C THR A 97 9.01 -11.46 19.67
N GLU A 98 8.03 -11.83 20.51
CA GLU A 98 6.66 -11.30 20.38
C GLU A 98 6.63 -9.76 20.49
N THR A 99 7.36 -9.19 21.46
CA THR A 99 7.45 -7.74 21.67
C THR A 99 8.07 -7.03 20.48
N ASP A 100 9.18 -7.57 19.97
CA ASP A 100 9.90 -7.02 18.82
C ASP A 100 9.08 -7.14 17.53
N PHE A 101 8.38 -8.25 17.38
CA PHE A 101 7.47 -8.48 16.26
C PHE A 101 6.32 -7.48 16.25
N GLU A 102 5.77 -7.09 17.41
CA GLU A 102 4.70 -6.09 17.46
C GLU A 102 5.16 -4.72 16.91
N LEU A 103 6.37 -4.28 17.27
CA LEU A 103 6.96 -3.05 16.72
C LEU A 103 7.20 -3.17 15.21
N ALA A 104 7.78 -4.30 14.77
CA ALA A 104 8.02 -4.58 13.36
C ALA A 104 6.71 -4.62 12.55
N LEU A 105 5.67 -5.24 13.09
CA LEU A 105 4.34 -5.33 12.50
C LEU A 105 3.74 -3.95 12.28
N ARG A 106 3.78 -3.07 13.29
CA ARG A 106 3.28 -1.69 13.17
C ARG A 106 4.03 -0.92 12.08
N ALA A 107 5.36 -1.04 12.02
CA ALA A 107 6.17 -0.36 11.02
C ALA A 107 5.86 -0.84 9.58
N VAL A 108 5.83 -2.16 9.36
CA VAL A 108 5.52 -2.76 8.06
C VAL A 108 4.08 -2.46 7.63
N LEU A 109 3.14 -2.47 8.58
CA LEU A 109 1.75 -2.13 8.31
C LEU A 109 1.61 -0.65 7.93
N LEU A 110 2.26 0.26 8.66
CA LEU A 110 2.28 1.70 8.33
C LEU A 110 2.86 1.92 6.93
N CYS A 111 3.99 1.28 6.60
CA CYS A 111 4.58 1.35 5.26
C CYS A 111 3.57 0.91 4.18
N SER A 112 2.91 -0.23 4.40
CA SER A 112 1.94 -0.79 3.45
C SER A 112 0.69 0.06 3.31
N MET A 113 0.22 0.66 4.41
CA MET A 113 -0.90 1.61 4.41
C MET A 113 -0.54 2.89 3.66
N LEU A 114 0.67 3.44 3.84
CA LEU A 114 1.09 4.65 3.11
C LEU A 114 1.19 4.39 1.60
N SER A 115 1.75 3.27 1.19
CA SER A 115 1.82 2.90 -0.23
C SER A 115 0.45 2.67 -0.88
N SER A 116 -0.61 2.44 -0.09
CA SER A 116 -1.93 2.03 -0.60
C SER A 116 -3.04 3.06 -0.36
N ASP A 117 -2.95 3.82 0.73
CA ASP A 117 -3.93 4.81 1.22
C ASP A 117 -3.28 6.15 1.60
N GLY A 118 -2.01 6.38 1.28
CA GLY A 118 -1.23 7.54 1.76
C GLY A 118 -1.87 8.90 1.49
N ASP A 119 -2.57 9.09 0.36
CA ASP A 119 -3.29 10.34 0.09
C ASP A 119 -4.43 10.55 1.09
N ILE A 120 -5.18 9.50 1.40
CA ILE A 120 -6.33 9.61 2.30
C ILE A 120 -5.85 9.67 3.75
N PHE A 121 -4.94 8.78 4.13
CA PHE A 121 -4.45 8.65 5.50
C PHE A 121 -3.73 9.89 5.98
N LEU A 122 -2.77 10.44 5.21
CA LEU A 122 -2.02 11.64 5.62
C LEU A 122 -2.92 12.88 5.71
N ASN A 123 -3.87 13.04 4.78
CA ASN A 123 -4.83 14.16 4.85
C ASN A 123 -5.84 14.00 6.00
N CYS A 124 -6.18 12.77 6.40
CA CYS A 124 -6.98 12.53 7.60
C CYS A 124 -6.19 12.85 8.87
N LEU A 125 -4.97 12.36 8.97
CA LEU A 125 -4.09 12.57 10.11
C LEU A 125 -3.79 14.05 10.31
N SER A 126 -3.40 14.75 9.25
CA SER A 126 -3.05 16.17 9.30
C SER A 126 -4.25 17.06 9.65
N ALA A 127 -5.47 16.62 9.33
CA ALA A 127 -6.73 17.30 9.66
C ALA A 127 -7.25 16.94 11.04
N HIS A 128 -6.52 16.16 11.84
CA HIS A 128 -6.98 15.61 13.12
C HIS A 128 -8.33 14.89 12.98
N PHE A 129 -8.55 14.27 11.82
CA PHE A 129 -9.78 13.55 11.47
C PHE A 129 -11.06 14.42 11.52
N ASP A 130 -10.94 15.75 11.56
CA ASP A 130 -12.08 16.65 11.48
C ASP A 130 -12.75 16.56 10.10
N ARG A 131 -14.07 16.37 10.09
CA ARG A 131 -14.80 16.02 8.86
C ARG A 131 -14.71 17.11 7.79
N ASP A 132 -14.80 18.38 8.18
CA ASP A 132 -14.83 19.50 7.24
C ASP A 132 -13.42 19.83 6.75
N ALA A 133 -12.42 19.79 7.64
CA ALA A 133 -11.02 19.91 7.27
C ALA A 133 -10.57 18.78 6.34
N VAL A 134 -10.97 17.52 6.64
CA VAL A 134 -10.70 16.36 5.76
C VAL A 134 -11.33 16.58 4.39
N ARG A 135 -12.60 17.01 4.32
CA ARG A 135 -13.25 17.29 3.04
C ARG A 135 -12.46 18.31 2.23
N ALA A 136 -12.10 19.44 2.84
CA ALA A 136 -11.40 20.52 2.15
C ALA A 136 -10.05 20.05 1.58
N ARG A 137 -9.26 19.32 2.37
CA ARG A 137 -7.95 18.80 1.96
C ARG A 137 -8.06 17.75 0.87
N LEU A 138 -9.05 16.84 0.97
CA LEU A 138 -9.28 15.81 -0.03
C LEU A 138 -9.73 16.40 -1.39
N ILE A 139 -10.57 17.44 -1.38
CA ILE A 139 -10.94 18.18 -2.59
C ILE A 139 -9.70 18.84 -3.21
N SER A 140 -8.94 19.59 -2.40
CA SER A 140 -7.70 20.26 -2.83
C SER A 140 -6.69 19.28 -3.44
N MET A 141 -6.46 18.13 -2.78
CA MET A 141 -5.57 17.08 -3.25
C MET A 141 -6.01 16.54 -4.62
N VAL A 142 -7.30 16.24 -4.80
CA VAL A 142 -7.82 15.74 -6.07
C VAL A 142 -7.66 16.76 -7.19
N GLU A 143 -7.96 18.04 -6.93
CA GLU A 143 -7.83 19.12 -7.91
C GLU A 143 -6.37 19.32 -8.32
N LEU A 144 -5.46 19.39 -7.36
CA LEU A 144 -4.03 19.50 -7.61
C LEU A 144 -3.52 18.31 -8.43
N LYS A 145 -3.89 17.09 -8.04
CA LYS A 145 -3.46 15.89 -8.74
C LYS A 145 -3.96 15.84 -10.18
N ARG A 146 -5.23 16.15 -10.42
CA ARG A 146 -5.79 16.25 -11.77
C ARG A 146 -5.07 17.31 -12.61
N ALA A 147 -4.83 18.49 -12.05
CA ALA A 147 -4.16 19.58 -12.75
C ALA A 147 -2.74 19.18 -13.19
N ARG A 148 -1.95 18.60 -12.28
CA ARG A 148 -0.57 18.17 -12.54
C ARG A 148 -0.50 17.03 -13.55
N VAL A 149 -1.32 15.99 -13.39
CA VAL A 149 -1.32 14.85 -14.32
C VAL A 149 -1.78 15.28 -15.72
N LYS A 150 -2.78 16.15 -15.85
CA LYS A 150 -3.23 16.67 -17.16
C LYS A 150 -2.17 17.54 -17.86
N ALA A 151 -1.28 18.19 -17.11
CA ALA A 151 -0.17 18.96 -17.70
C ALA A 151 0.84 18.05 -18.42
N VAL A 152 1.00 16.81 -17.92
CA VAL A 152 1.91 15.79 -18.46
C VAL A 152 1.21 14.93 -19.52
N ILE A 153 0.02 14.42 -19.22
CA ILE A 153 -0.74 13.52 -20.11
C ILE A 153 -1.75 14.36 -20.92
N ARG A 154 -1.30 14.83 -22.09
CA ARG A 154 -2.02 15.82 -22.91
C ARG A 154 -3.07 15.27 -23.87
N THR A 155 -3.36 13.96 -23.86
CA THR A 155 -4.37 13.41 -24.78
C THR A 155 -5.79 13.63 -24.23
N PRO A 156 -6.75 14.13 -25.03
CA PRO A 156 -8.11 14.39 -24.57
C PRO A 156 -8.82 13.14 -23.99
N GLN A 157 -8.51 11.96 -24.54
CA GLN A 157 -9.04 10.70 -24.04
C GLN A 157 -8.48 10.31 -22.68
N ALA A 158 -7.18 10.55 -22.44
CA ALA A 158 -6.58 10.31 -21.13
C ALA A 158 -7.01 11.35 -20.10
N ALA A 159 -7.19 12.62 -20.48
CA ALA A 159 -7.72 13.65 -19.58
C ALA A 159 -9.09 13.27 -19.00
N ARG A 160 -9.98 12.68 -19.80
CA ARG A 160 -11.27 12.14 -19.33
C ARG A 160 -11.11 10.95 -18.39
N LYS A 161 -10.12 10.07 -18.64
CA LYS A 161 -9.80 8.95 -17.75
C LYS A 161 -9.25 9.47 -16.41
N ILE A 162 -8.36 10.45 -16.44
CA ILE A 162 -7.74 11.08 -15.26
C ILE A 162 -8.80 11.62 -14.30
N ASP A 163 -9.83 12.32 -14.80
CA ASP A 163 -10.90 12.84 -13.94
C ASP A 163 -11.72 11.73 -13.26
N ARG A 164 -11.88 10.58 -13.92
CA ARG A 164 -12.57 9.41 -13.33
C ARG A 164 -11.70 8.66 -12.33
N PHE A 165 -10.40 8.53 -12.60
CA PHE A 165 -9.49 7.74 -11.75
C PHE A 165 -9.00 8.50 -10.53
N ILE A 166 -8.64 9.78 -10.69
CA ILE A 166 -8.29 10.65 -9.58
C ILE A 166 -9.60 11.22 -9.04
N ALA A 167 -10.32 10.40 -8.29
CA ALA A 167 -11.59 10.78 -7.67
C ALA A 167 -11.76 10.04 -6.35
N ILE A 168 -12.43 10.71 -5.41
CA ILE A 168 -12.86 10.08 -4.17
C ILE A 168 -14.35 9.81 -4.34
N GLU A 169 -14.69 8.54 -4.67
CA GLU A 169 -16.05 8.07 -4.94
C GLU A 169 -17.18 8.99 -4.45
N THR A 170 -17.85 9.63 -5.42
CA THR A 170 -19.23 10.06 -5.26
C THR A 170 -20.09 8.81 -5.45
N GLN A 171 -20.22 7.98 -4.41
CA GLN A 171 -21.26 6.97 -4.48
C GLN A 171 -22.60 7.72 -4.62
N LYS A 172 -23.23 7.60 -5.79
CA LYS A 172 -24.68 7.78 -5.87
C LYS A 172 -25.20 6.75 -4.89
N THR A 173 -25.69 7.23 -3.75
CA THR A 173 -26.29 6.41 -2.72
C THR A 173 -27.11 5.30 -3.39
N ASN A 174 -26.68 4.05 -3.26
CA ASN A 174 -27.63 2.95 -3.24
C ASN A 174 -28.51 3.26 -2.04
N LYS A 175 -29.56 4.07 -2.25
CA LYS A 175 -30.69 4.10 -1.33
C LYS A 175 -31.09 2.64 -1.21
N GLY A 176 -30.96 2.08 -0.01
CA GLY A 176 -31.43 0.75 0.30
C GLY A 176 -32.88 0.64 -0.17
N GLY A 177 -33.05 0.05 -1.34
CA GLY A 177 -34.33 -0.17 -1.96
C GLY A 177 -34.56 -1.66 -1.92
N ALA A 178 -35.18 -2.12 -0.83
CA ALA A 178 -36.11 -3.22 -0.93
C ALA A 178 -37.25 -2.78 -1.87
N VAL A 179 -36.95 -2.70 -3.16
CA VAL A 179 -37.96 -2.61 -4.21
C VAL A 179 -37.99 -4.00 -4.80
N ALA A 180 -39.03 -4.75 -4.41
CA ALA A 180 -39.37 -5.99 -5.02
C ALA A 180 -39.37 -5.82 -6.56
N GLY A 181 -38.57 -6.63 -7.25
CA GLY A 181 -38.81 -6.91 -8.67
C GLY A 181 -38.03 -6.14 -9.74
N GLN A 182 -36.81 -5.64 -9.49
CA GLN A 182 -35.91 -5.25 -10.60
C GLN A 182 -34.69 -6.15 -10.67
N GLY A 183 -34.83 -7.21 -11.48
CA GLY A 183 -33.76 -8.15 -11.78
C GLY A 183 -32.59 -7.51 -12.52
N ILE A 184 -31.43 -8.16 -12.37
CA ILE A 184 -30.10 -7.87 -12.93
C ILE A 184 -30.08 -7.73 -14.48
N ASN A 185 -31.20 -7.95 -15.16
CA ASN A 185 -31.33 -7.88 -16.61
C ASN A 185 -31.44 -6.44 -17.18
N ALA A 186 -31.58 -5.40 -16.35
CA ALA A 186 -31.63 -4.02 -16.84
C ALA A 186 -30.27 -3.45 -17.30
N LEU A 187 -29.16 -4.15 -17.04
CA LEU A 187 -27.81 -3.79 -17.53
C LEU A 187 -27.47 -4.42 -18.90
N HIS A 188 -28.39 -5.19 -19.50
CA HIS A 188 -28.26 -5.76 -20.84
C HIS A 188 -29.25 -5.15 -21.84
N ARG A 189 -29.34 -3.82 -21.92
CA ARG A 189 -29.86 -3.18 -23.14
C ARG A 189 -28.84 -3.36 -24.26
N ARG A 190 -29.09 -4.39 -25.09
CA ARG A 190 -28.60 -4.50 -26.48
C ARG A 190 -29.32 -3.47 -27.35
N GLU A 191 -29.11 -2.18 -27.08
CA GLU A 191 -29.41 -1.16 -28.09
C GLU A 191 -28.16 -1.01 -28.95
N MET A 192 -28.34 -1.15 -30.27
CA MET A 192 -27.30 -0.90 -31.25
C MET A 192 -26.65 0.47 -30.95
N LEU A 193 -25.31 0.51 -30.98
CA LEU A 193 -24.54 1.73 -30.87
C LEU A 193 -24.89 2.67 -32.04
N GLU A 194 -25.89 3.53 -31.85
CA GLU A 194 -26.01 4.73 -32.67
C GLU A 194 -24.82 5.62 -32.37
N ILE A 195 -23.88 5.67 -33.31
CA ILE A 195 -22.76 6.61 -33.29
C ILE A 195 -23.34 8.01 -33.51
N LYS A 196 -23.81 8.65 -32.44
CA LYS A 196 -24.04 10.09 -32.43
C LYS A 196 -22.69 10.78 -32.56
N ARG A 197 -22.29 11.11 -33.79
CA ARG A 197 -21.21 12.06 -34.08
C ARG A 197 -21.66 13.47 -33.70
N GLY A 198 -21.75 13.72 -32.39
CA GLY A 198 -21.80 15.08 -31.86
C GLY A 198 -20.40 15.70 -31.90
N PRO A 199 -20.27 17.03 -32.00
CA PRO A 199 -18.98 17.70 -31.93
C PRO A 199 -18.27 17.35 -30.62
N LEU A 200 -16.94 17.21 -30.65
CA LEU A 200 -16.07 17.14 -29.48
C LEU A 200 -16.16 18.47 -28.70
N ALA A 201 -17.28 18.70 -28.02
CA ALA A 201 -17.41 19.80 -27.09
C ALA A 201 -16.35 19.58 -25.99
N ALA A 202 -15.60 20.64 -25.70
CA ALA A 202 -14.76 20.71 -24.52
C ALA A 202 -15.66 20.65 -23.29
N GLU A 203 -15.97 19.43 -22.84
CA GLU A 203 -16.73 19.21 -21.62
C GLU A 203 -15.92 19.73 -20.43
N SER A 204 -16.57 20.59 -19.63
CA SER A 204 -16.03 21.20 -18.42
C SER A 204 -15.48 20.14 -17.48
N SER A 205 -14.29 20.37 -16.92
CA SER A 205 -13.72 19.51 -15.88
C SER A 205 -14.74 19.28 -14.77
N MET A 206 -15.00 18.02 -14.43
CA MET A 206 -15.88 17.72 -13.30
C MET A 206 -15.24 18.25 -12.01
N PRO A 207 -15.94 19.07 -11.20
CA PRO A 207 -15.40 19.55 -9.93
C PRO A 207 -15.05 18.36 -9.03
N ALA A 208 -14.01 18.50 -8.21
CA ALA A 208 -13.73 17.51 -7.20
C ALA A 208 -14.84 17.54 -6.14
N ALA A 209 -15.38 16.36 -5.82
CA ALA A 209 -16.43 16.23 -4.83
C ALA A 209 -16.18 14.97 -4.00
N VAL A 210 -16.43 15.08 -2.70
CA VAL A 210 -16.35 13.97 -1.75
C VAL A 210 -17.75 13.75 -1.17
N SER A 211 -18.27 12.53 -1.26
CA SER A 211 -19.60 12.22 -0.75
C SER A 211 -19.67 12.26 0.78
N ASP A 212 -20.82 12.66 1.33
CA ASP A 212 -21.06 12.64 2.78
C ASP A 212 -20.97 11.24 3.37
N ASP A 213 -21.41 10.23 2.62
CA ASP A 213 -21.32 8.84 3.06
C ASP A 213 -19.87 8.38 3.18
N TYR A 214 -18.99 8.81 2.28
CA TYR A 214 -17.55 8.57 2.38
C TYR A 214 -16.97 9.21 3.65
N LEU A 215 -17.27 10.49 3.88
CA LEU A 215 -16.79 11.23 5.06
C LEU A 215 -17.36 10.74 6.37
N ARG A 216 -18.53 10.08 6.35
CA ARG A 216 -19.09 9.41 7.53
C ARG A 216 -18.32 8.14 7.89
N LYS A 217 -17.78 7.43 6.89
CA LYS A 217 -17.23 6.08 7.06
C LYS A 217 -15.71 6.06 7.16
N VAL A 218 -15.01 6.93 6.44
CA VAL A 218 -13.55 6.81 6.26
C VAL A 218 -12.73 7.44 7.39
N PRO A 219 -12.96 8.70 7.82
CA PRO A 219 -12.15 9.35 8.85
C PRO A 219 -12.08 8.54 10.14
N GLY A 220 -13.22 8.03 10.63
CA GLY A 220 -13.26 7.19 11.84
C GLY A 220 -12.39 5.94 11.72
N ARG A 221 -12.41 5.24 10.57
CA ARG A 221 -11.58 4.04 10.36
C ARG A 221 -10.09 4.35 10.27
N ARG A 222 -9.73 5.48 9.66
CA ARG A 222 -8.32 5.92 9.58
C ARG A 222 -7.84 6.43 10.95
N ARG A 223 -8.73 6.97 11.78
CA ARG A 223 -8.45 7.30 13.17
C ARG A 223 -8.14 6.04 13.97
N ASP A 224 -8.96 5.00 13.86
CA ASP A 224 -8.71 3.70 14.49
C ASP A 224 -7.32 3.16 14.10
N TRP A 225 -6.94 3.25 12.82
CA TRP A 225 -5.61 2.85 12.36
C TRP A 225 -4.50 3.69 13.00
N ALA A 226 -4.64 5.01 13.01
CA ALA A 226 -3.65 5.90 13.59
C ALA A 226 -3.43 5.64 15.10
N ILE A 227 -4.50 5.34 15.86
CA ILE A 227 -4.42 4.92 17.27
C ILE A 227 -3.64 3.60 17.38
N THR A 228 -4.02 2.57 16.61
CA THR A 228 -3.36 1.25 16.70
C THR A 228 -1.89 1.28 16.28
N LEU A 229 -1.51 2.21 15.40
CA LEU A 229 -0.13 2.43 14.98
C LEU A 229 0.65 3.29 15.98
N GLY A 230 -0.01 3.86 16.99
CA GLY A 230 0.61 4.74 17.99
C GLY A 230 0.96 6.13 17.47
N LEU A 231 0.28 6.60 16.42
CA LEU A 231 0.50 7.93 15.81
C LEU A 231 -0.33 9.03 16.47
N ILE A 232 -1.47 8.66 17.05
CA ILE A 232 -2.30 9.52 17.89
C ILE A 232 -2.65 8.79 19.19
N ASP A 233 -2.96 9.55 20.23
CA ASP A 233 -3.55 9.03 21.46
C ASP A 233 -5.08 8.79 21.31
N ASP A 234 -5.70 8.25 22.36
CA ASP A 234 -7.14 7.95 22.37
C ASP A 234 -7.99 9.25 22.32
N GLU A 235 -7.44 10.36 22.81
CA GLU A 235 -8.01 11.70 22.75
C GLU A 235 -7.94 12.30 21.33
N GLY A 236 -7.06 11.81 20.46
CA GLY A 236 -6.87 12.25 19.08
C GLY A 236 -5.73 13.25 18.85
N SER A 237 -4.87 13.48 19.84
CA SER A 237 -3.66 14.30 19.73
C SER A 237 -2.53 13.49 19.08
N LEU A 238 -1.63 14.15 18.34
CA LEU A 238 -0.45 13.49 17.78
C LEU A 238 0.49 13.03 18.90
N THR A 239 0.95 11.79 18.81
CA THR A 239 2.08 11.32 19.62
C THR A 239 3.39 11.81 19.00
N GLY A 240 4.52 11.62 19.68
CA GLY A 240 5.83 11.91 19.09
C GLY A 240 6.11 11.13 17.79
N SER A 241 5.55 9.92 17.64
CA SER A 241 5.62 9.17 16.38
C SER A 241 4.77 9.81 15.29
N GLY A 242 3.56 10.29 15.64
CA GLY A 242 2.72 11.07 14.74
C GLY A 242 3.40 12.34 14.24
N GLU A 243 4.02 13.10 15.15
CA GLU A 243 4.77 14.32 14.80
C GLU A 243 5.94 14.02 13.86
N ARG A 244 6.73 12.98 14.15
CA ARG A 244 7.83 12.55 13.27
C ARG A 244 7.32 12.11 11.89
N LEU A 245 6.17 11.44 11.82
CA LEU A 245 5.56 11.04 10.55
C LEU A 245 5.16 12.27 9.74
N MET A 246 4.53 13.26 10.38
CA MET A 246 4.17 14.53 9.74
C MET A 246 5.41 15.28 9.25
N ALA A 247 6.49 15.30 10.04
CA ALA A 247 7.76 15.89 9.64
C ALA A 247 8.41 15.18 8.45
N LEU A 248 8.43 13.84 8.44
CA LEU A 248 8.96 13.02 7.34
C LEU A 248 8.27 13.34 6.01
N PHE A 249 6.96 13.59 6.05
CA PHE A 249 6.15 13.85 4.87
C PHE A 249 5.92 15.33 4.59
N ALA A 250 6.49 16.26 5.35
CA ALA A 250 6.31 17.69 5.15
C ALA A 250 6.66 18.15 3.72
N ARG A 251 7.65 17.51 3.07
CA ARG A 251 8.00 17.77 1.66
C ARG A 251 6.92 17.38 0.64
N LEU A 252 5.98 16.52 1.03
CA LEU A 252 4.82 16.12 0.22
C LEU A 252 3.59 16.99 0.49
N GLU A 253 3.66 17.86 1.51
CA GLU A 253 2.66 18.87 1.77
C GLU A 253 2.73 19.93 0.67
N GLN A 254 1.58 20.32 0.15
CA GLN A 254 1.48 21.51 -0.67
C GLN A 254 1.68 22.73 0.25
N GLU A 255 2.74 23.49 -0.03
CA GLU A 255 3.21 24.64 0.75
C GLU A 255 2.05 25.46 1.36
N GLY A 256 1.97 25.45 2.69
CA GLY A 256 1.06 26.29 3.48
C GLY A 256 -0.41 25.89 3.44
N THR A 257 -0.77 24.73 2.88
CA THR A 257 -2.17 24.29 2.76
C THR A 257 -2.57 23.17 3.70
N GLY A 258 -1.62 22.48 4.35
CA GLY A 258 -1.89 21.26 5.12
C GLY A 258 -2.35 20.06 4.27
N THR A 259 -2.36 20.20 2.94
CA THR A 259 -2.82 19.17 2.00
C THR A 259 -1.64 18.33 1.53
N PHE A 260 -1.73 17.01 1.70
CA PHE A 260 -0.68 16.08 1.30
C PHE A 260 -1.01 15.43 -0.05
N THR A 261 0.01 15.25 -0.89
CA THR A 261 -0.11 14.49 -2.14
C THR A 261 0.92 13.37 -2.19
N PHE A 262 0.45 12.13 -2.17
CA PHE A 262 1.33 10.96 -2.25
C PHE A 262 1.45 10.50 -3.70
N TRP A 263 2.55 10.86 -4.35
CA TRP A 263 2.78 10.52 -5.76
C TRP A 263 3.26 9.08 -5.96
N PRO A 264 3.07 8.49 -7.16
CA PRO A 264 3.65 7.20 -7.48
C PRO A 264 5.17 7.21 -7.33
N TYR A 265 5.73 6.05 -7.00
CA TYR A 265 7.16 5.81 -6.99
C TYR A 265 7.74 5.77 -8.42
N PRO A 266 9.05 5.97 -8.61
CA PRO A 266 9.69 5.89 -9.92
C PRO A 266 9.41 4.60 -10.70
N ASP A 267 9.35 3.44 -10.02
CA ASP A 267 9.05 2.15 -10.65
C ASP A 267 7.59 2.03 -11.13
N GLU A 268 6.67 2.72 -10.46
CA GLU A 268 5.25 2.78 -10.83
C GLU A 268 4.99 3.77 -11.96
N LEU A 269 5.74 4.88 -12.03
CA LEU A 269 5.69 5.79 -13.17
C LEU A 269 6.08 5.09 -14.47
N ARG A 270 7.04 4.16 -14.43
CA ARG A 270 7.39 3.33 -15.59
C ARG A 270 6.22 2.46 -16.06
N GLN A 271 5.37 1.98 -15.16
CA GLN A 271 4.15 1.23 -15.51
C GLN A 271 3.13 2.13 -16.24
N LEU A 272 3.17 3.43 -15.98
CA LEU A 272 2.40 4.46 -16.69
C LEU A 272 3.06 4.94 -17.98
N ASN A 273 4.25 4.42 -18.33
CA ASN A 273 5.13 4.94 -19.38
C ASN A 273 5.48 6.43 -19.20
N LEU A 274 5.61 6.88 -17.95
CA LEU A 274 6.09 8.21 -17.59
C LEU A 274 7.51 8.11 -17.05
N LYS A 275 8.39 9.03 -17.43
CA LYS A 275 9.71 9.16 -16.79
C LYS A 275 9.63 10.17 -15.65
N ASP A 276 10.53 10.04 -14.68
CA ASP A 276 10.67 11.03 -13.59
C ASP A 276 10.95 12.44 -14.14
N SER A 277 11.67 12.56 -15.26
CA SER A 277 11.91 13.84 -15.93
C SER A 277 10.65 14.49 -16.52
N ASP A 278 9.61 13.70 -16.77
CA ASP A 278 8.41 14.15 -17.46
C ASP A 278 7.38 14.73 -16.48
N VAL A 279 7.57 14.51 -15.17
CA VAL A 279 6.59 14.87 -14.14
C VAL A 279 6.98 16.17 -13.43
N LEU A 280 5.96 16.99 -13.11
CA LEU A 280 6.12 18.31 -12.50
C LEU A 280 5.89 18.27 -10.98
N TRP A 281 6.17 17.12 -10.35
CA TRP A 281 5.95 16.87 -8.93
C TRP A 281 7.08 16.04 -8.33
N VAL A 282 7.28 16.16 -7.02
CA VAL A 282 8.28 15.39 -6.29
C VAL A 282 7.77 13.95 -6.13
N THR A 283 8.46 13.00 -6.74
CA THR A 283 8.21 11.58 -6.51
C THR A 283 8.88 11.15 -5.21
N PRO A 284 8.15 10.48 -4.31
CA PRO A 284 8.79 9.95 -3.12
C PRO A 284 9.79 8.87 -3.51
N ASP A 285 10.98 8.93 -2.93
CA ASP A 285 11.92 7.82 -2.96
C ASP A 285 11.51 6.77 -1.92
N ARG A 286 11.42 5.52 -2.35
CA ARG A 286 10.89 4.43 -1.51
C ARG A 286 11.85 4.07 -0.38
N GLU A 287 13.15 4.04 -0.67
CA GLU A 287 14.18 3.79 0.35
C GLU A 287 14.14 4.86 1.42
N SER A 288 14.10 6.13 1.01
CA SER A 288 13.98 7.27 1.93
C SER A 288 12.76 7.18 2.85
N ILE A 289 11.61 6.69 2.34
CA ILE A 289 10.43 6.46 3.19
C ILE A 289 10.69 5.31 4.16
N ILE A 290 11.24 4.20 3.69
CA ILE A 290 11.50 3.04 4.54
C ILE A 290 12.46 3.41 5.68
N TYR A 291 13.56 4.11 5.39
CA TYR A 291 14.46 4.62 6.42
C TYR A 291 13.78 5.60 7.36
N GLY A 292 13.07 6.59 6.82
CA GLY A 292 12.37 7.58 7.65
C GLY A 292 11.30 6.95 8.55
N LEU A 293 10.65 5.88 8.11
CA LEU A 293 9.66 5.16 8.92
C LEU A 293 10.27 4.45 10.13
N LYS A 294 11.54 4.06 10.08
CA LYS A 294 12.22 3.57 11.28
C LYS A 294 12.23 4.64 12.38
N GLU A 295 12.67 5.84 12.04
CA GLU A 295 12.74 6.96 13.00
C GLU A 295 11.38 7.33 13.55
N VAL A 296 10.34 7.27 12.70
CA VAL A 296 8.95 7.44 13.13
C VAL A 296 8.63 6.46 14.26
N MET A 297 9.05 5.21 14.16
CA MET A 297 8.65 4.14 15.08
C MET A 297 9.54 4.00 16.32
N THR A 298 10.84 4.29 16.27
CA THR A 298 11.78 3.93 17.35
C THR A 298 12.15 5.06 18.31
N SER A 299 11.72 6.31 18.09
CA SER A 299 12.10 7.50 18.89
C SER A 299 13.60 7.83 18.96
N GLU A 300 14.46 6.94 18.46
CA GLU A 300 15.89 7.15 18.33
C GLU A 300 16.19 8.06 17.14
N ALA A 301 17.07 9.03 17.36
CA ALA A 301 17.49 9.98 16.33
C ALA A 301 18.29 9.29 15.21
N PHE A 302 18.25 9.91 14.02
CA PHE A 302 19.10 9.59 12.87
C PHE A 302 20.54 9.29 13.30
N GLY A 303 21.10 8.13 12.94
CA GLY A 303 22.49 7.78 13.27
C GLY A 303 22.75 6.36 13.74
N ALA A 304 21.77 5.46 13.64
CA ALA A 304 22.01 4.02 13.73
C ALA A 304 23.16 3.64 12.75
N ALA A 305 24.13 2.88 13.24
CA ALA A 305 25.23 2.45 12.41
C ALA A 305 24.68 1.52 11.32
N LEU A 306 24.95 1.84 10.06
CA LEU A 306 24.67 0.92 8.96
C LEU A 306 25.36 -0.41 9.27
N CYS A 307 24.60 -1.49 9.14
CA CYS A 307 25.15 -2.82 9.28
C CYS A 307 26.26 -2.99 8.22
N PRO A 308 27.44 -3.51 8.58
CA PRO A 308 28.51 -3.74 7.61
C PRO A 308 28.02 -4.52 6.39
N HIS A 309 28.55 -4.20 5.21
CA HIS A 309 28.15 -4.79 3.94
C HIS A 309 28.10 -6.33 4.00
N GLU A 310 29.17 -6.96 4.47
CA GLU A 310 29.28 -8.43 4.59
C GLU A 310 28.20 -9.01 5.53
N ALA A 311 27.95 -8.36 6.66
CA ALA A 311 26.91 -8.79 7.61
C ALA A 311 25.50 -8.62 7.03
N THR A 312 25.28 -7.61 6.18
CA THR A 312 24.01 -7.42 5.45
C THR A 312 23.83 -8.47 4.37
N VAL A 313 24.90 -8.88 3.67
CA VAL A 313 24.88 -9.99 2.71
C VAL A 313 24.52 -11.32 3.40
N GLU A 314 25.18 -11.64 4.51
CA GLU A 314 24.88 -12.85 5.30
C GLU A 314 23.43 -12.84 5.80
N TRP A 315 22.97 -11.69 6.29
CA TRP A 315 21.58 -11.50 6.69
C TRP A 315 20.62 -11.72 5.53
N LEU A 316 20.87 -11.16 4.34
CA LEU A 316 20.03 -11.37 3.15
C LEU A 316 19.96 -12.86 2.75
N ILE A 317 21.06 -13.60 2.88
CA ILE A 317 21.09 -15.06 2.63
C ILE A 317 20.19 -15.79 3.64
N ALA A 318 20.27 -15.43 4.93
CA ALA A 318 19.42 -16.01 5.97
C ALA A 318 17.93 -15.70 5.71
N ILE A 319 17.60 -14.45 5.37
CA ILE A 319 16.23 -14.05 5.00
C ILE A 319 15.73 -14.83 3.79
N PHE A 320 16.58 -15.07 2.79
CA PHE A 320 16.21 -15.87 1.63
C PHE A 320 15.96 -17.34 1.99
N ALA A 321 16.76 -17.92 2.90
CA ALA A 321 16.50 -19.26 3.42
C ALA A 321 15.14 -19.34 4.13
N SER A 322 14.83 -18.38 5.01
CA SER A 322 13.52 -18.30 5.70
C SER A 322 12.38 -18.08 4.71
N TYR A 323 12.57 -17.26 3.67
CA TYR A 323 11.62 -17.08 2.57
C TYR A 323 11.35 -18.37 1.80
N ARG A 324 12.38 -19.17 1.50
CA ARG A 324 12.20 -20.47 0.81
C ARG A 324 11.53 -21.52 1.68
N ALA A 325 11.78 -21.47 3.00
CA ALA A 325 11.14 -22.35 3.97
C ALA A 325 9.66 -22.02 4.19
N LEU A 326 9.25 -20.76 3.96
CA LEU A 326 7.85 -20.38 3.84
C LEU A 326 7.27 -20.96 2.54
N ASN A 327 6.12 -21.62 2.62
CA ASN A 327 5.46 -22.30 1.51
C ASN A 327 6.30 -23.40 0.84
N PRO A 328 6.51 -24.55 1.52
CA PRO A 328 7.30 -25.67 1.01
C PRO A 328 6.87 -26.16 -0.38
N ALA A 329 5.56 -26.15 -0.66
CA ALA A 329 4.99 -26.53 -1.95
C ALA A 329 5.45 -25.62 -3.11
N ARG A 330 5.87 -24.39 -2.81
CA ARG A 330 6.40 -23.41 -3.77
C ARG A 330 7.89 -23.13 -3.59
N SER A 331 8.58 -23.87 -2.73
CA SER A 331 10.02 -23.68 -2.48
C SER A 331 10.87 -23.81 -3.76
N MET A 332 10.45 -24.66 -4.70
CA MET A 332 11.09 -24.84 -6.01
C MET A 332 10.90 -23.65 -6.97
N VAL A 333 9.86 -22.84 -6.78
CA VAL A 333 9.63 -21.62 -7.59
C VAL A 333 10.18 -20.36 -6.92
N ARG A 334 10.52 -20.43 -5.63
CA ARG A 334 11.19 -19.37 -4.86
C ARG A 334 12.71 -19.41 -5.09
N VAL A 335 13.13 -19.15 -6.32
CA VAL A 335 14.54 -19.08 -6.71
C VAL A 335 15.18 -17.73 -6.45
N GLU A 336 14.36 -16.73 -6.13
CA GLU A 336 14.75 -15.34 -5.89
C GLU A 336 13.98 -14.76 -4.70
N LEU A 337 14.59 -13.79 -4.04
CA LEU A 337 13.94 -13.00 -2.99
C LEU A 337 13.37 -11.71 -3.59
N PRO A 338 12.04 -11.49 -3.59
CA PRO A 338 11.49 -10.22 -4.06
C PRO A 338 12.05 -9.04 -3.26
N LEU A 339 12.45 -7.96 -3.94
CA LEU A 339 13.08 -6.81 -3.29
C LEU A 339 12.16 -6.18 -2.22
N ARG A 340 10.86 -6.17 -2.48
CA ARG A 340 9.84 -5.71 -1.52
C ARG A 340 9.83 -6.53 -0.22
N VAL A 341 10.00 -7.86 -0.30
CA VAL A 341 10.09 -8.71 0.89
C VAL A 341 11.34 -8.33 1.69
N ALA A 342 12.51 -8.27 1.05
CA ALA A 342 13.77 -7.93 1.70
C ALA A 342 13.72 -6.58 2.42
N ARG A 343 13.18 -5.55 1.75
CA ARG A 343 13.02 -4.19 2.30
C ARG A 343 12.08 -4.12 3.49
N LEU A 344 10.93 -4.79 3.43
CA LEU A 344 9.98 -4.81 4.55
C LEU A 344 10.53 -5.59 5.74
N VAL A 345 11.27 -6.67 5.49
CA VAL A 345 11.98 -7.40 6.55
C VAL A 345 13.07 -6.52 7.15
N ALA A 346 13.85 -5.80 6.33
CA ALA A 346 14.85 -4.83 6.82
C ALA A 346 14.21 -3.77 7.72
N LEU A 347 13.10 -3.15 7.29
CA LEU A 347 12.33 -2.20 8.10
C LEU A 347 11.93 -2.78 9.45
N GLY A 348 11.34 -3.99 9.45
CA GLY A 348 10.90 -4.66 10.66
C GLY A 348 12.06 -4.93 11.63
N PHE A 349 13.17 -5.46 11.13
CA PHE A 349 14.37 -5.71 11.93
C PHE A 349 15.00 -4.42 12.47
N SER A 350 15.10 -3.38 11.63
CA SER A 350 15.62 -2.07 12.04
C SER A 350 14.78 -1.42 13.15
N CYS A 351 13.46 -1.60 13.12
CA CYS A 351 12.57 -1.11 14.17
C CYS A 351 12.63 -1.94 15.46
N ALA A 352 12.82 -3.25 15.34
CA ALA A 352 12.88 -4.19 16.46
C ALA A 352 14.24 -4.17 17.19
N ASN A 353 15.34 -4.21 16.44
CA ASN A 353 16.70 -4.47 16.93
C ASN A 353 17.62 -3.25 16.74
N SER A 354 17.17 -2.07 17.19
CA SER A 354 17.93 -0.82 17.09
C SER A 354 19.29 -0.98 17.82
N PRO A 355 20.39 -1.13 17.06
CA PRO A 355 20.97 0.03 16.40
C PRO A 355 21.42 -0.23 14.95
N LYS A 356 21.03 -1.35 14.32
CA LYS A 356 21.52 -1.70 12.98
C LYS A 356 20.50 -1.36 11.91
N ASP A 357 20.97 -0.69 10.86
CA ASP A 357 20.21 -0.49 9.63
C ASP A 357 20.72 -1.35 8.49
N TYR A 358 19.78 -1.94 7.76
CA TYR A 358 20.06 -2.81 6.64
C TYR A 358 19.76 -2.07 5.33
N ASP A 359 20.82 -1.55 4.70
CA ASP A 359 20.68 -0.96 3.36
C ASP A 359 20.68 -2.03 2.29
N VAL A 360 19.48 -2.58 2.03
CA VAL A 360 19.28 -3.68 1.09
C VAL A 360 19.76 -3.29 -0.30
N LEU A 361 19.35 -2.13 -0.83
CA LEU A 361 19.64 -1.78 -2.21
C LEU A 361 21.13 -1.45 -2.40
N ALA A 362 21.73 -0.63 -1.53
CA ALA A 362 23.14 -0.32 -1.64
C ALA A 362 24.00 -1.58 -1.49
N THR A 363 23.64 -2.46 -0.54
CA THR A 363 24.36 -3.73 -0.33
C THR A 363 24.31 -4.62 -1.57
N VAL A 364 23.13 -4.78 -2.18
CA VAL A 364 22.97 -5.59 -3.39
C VAL A 364 23.74 -4.99 -4.56
N MET A 365 23.69 -3.68 -4.77
CA MET A 365 24.42 -3.01 -5.85
C MET A 365 25.94 -3.15 -5.68
N GLU A 366 26.43 -3.00 -4.46
CA GLU A 366 27.85 -3.17 -4.13
C GLU A 366 28.31 -4.61 -4.32
N ALA A 367 27.56 -5.60 -3.82
CA ALA A 367 27.87 -7.03 -3.98
C ALA A 367 27.91 -7.43 -5.47
N GLN A 368 26.95 -6.95 -6.25
CA GLN A 368 26.90 -7.16 -7.69
C GLN A 368 28.16 -6.61 -8.40
N SER A 369 28.69 -5.47 -7.94
CA SER A 369 29.90 -4.88 -8.52
C SER A 369 31.20 -5.59 -8.12
N ARG A 370 31.27 -6.14 -6.89
CA ARG A 370 32.51 -6.65 -6.30
C ARG A 370 32.74 -8.12 -6.62
N ASP A 371 31.77 -8.98 -6.32
CA ASP A 371 31.97 -10.43 -6.32
C ASP A 371 30.84 -11.24 -6.97
N GLN A 372 29.77 -10.57 -7.41
CA GLN A 372 28.59 -11.17 -8.07
C GLN A 372 27.92 -12.28 -7.26
N THR A 373 28.12 -12.34 -5.94
CA THR A 373 27.42 -13.31 -5.07
C THR A 373 25.91 -13.06 -5.04
N ILE A 374 25.54 -11.79 -5.10
CA ILE A 374 24.16 -11.32 -5.15
C ILE A 374 23.99 -10.40 -6.36
N GLU A 375 22.87 -10.51 -7.06
CA GLU A 375 22.54 -9.69 -8.22
C GLU A 375 21.12 -9.14 -8.10
N LEU A 376 20.94 -7.85 -8.43
CA LEU A 376 19.61 -7.27 -8.60
C LEU A 376 19.09 -7.58 -10.01
N ARG A 377 18.00 -8.35 -10.08
CA ARG A 377 17.25 -8.53 -11.31
C ARG A 377 16.13 -7.48 -11.42
N PRO A 378 16.24 -6.51 -12.35
CA PRO A 378 15.21 -5.50 -12.53
C PRO A 378 13.94 -6.13 -13.13
N SER A 379 12.78 -5.56 -12.77
CA SER A 379 11.51 -5.89 -13.39
C SER A 379 10.85 -4.62 -13.95
N ARG A 380 10.08 -4.79 -15.02
CA ARG A 380 9.25 -3.71 -15.58
C ARG A 380 7.89 -3.59 -14.89
N GLN A 381 7.46 -4.63 -14.19
CA GLN A 381 6.14 -4.73 -13.57
C GLN A 381 6.17 -4.61 -12.05
N HIS A 382 7.33 -4.90 -11.44
CA HIS A 382 7.54 -4.91 -10.00
C HIS A 382 8.90 -4.29 -9.65
N GLU A 383 9.18 -4.13 -8.36
CA GLU A 383 10.43 -3.54 -7.85
C GLU A 383 11.71 -4.31 -8.21
N GLY A 384 11.56 -5.56 -8.67
CA GLY A 384 12.68 -6.46 -8.96
C GLY A 384 12.86 -7.52 -7.89
N SER A 385 13.87 -8.35 -8.09
CA SER A 385 14.21 -9.44 -7.18
C SER A 385 15.72 -9.56 -6.99
N ILE A 386 16.11 -10.09 -5.85
CA ILE A 386 17.48 -10.41 -5.48
C ILE A 386 17.75 -11.87 -5.86
N VAL A 387 18.78 -12.08 -6.67
CA VAL A 387 19.26 -13.40 -7.10
C VAL A 387 20.51 -13.75 -6.30
N PHE A 388 20.53 -14.93 -5.69
CA PHE A 388 21.71 -15.44 -4.98
C PHE A 388 22.41 -16.46 -5.86
N ARG A 389 23.68 -16.21 -6.21
CA ARG A 389 24.47 -17.14 -7.01
C ARG A 389 25.19 -18.12 -6.07
N SER A 390 25.01 -19.41 -6.32
CA SER A 390 25.80 -20.46 -5.67
C SER A 390 27.26 -20.33 -6.12
N ARG A 391 28.17 -20.15 -5.15
CA ARG A 391 29.62 -20.23 -5.38
C ARG A 391 30.04 -21.64 -5.75
#